data_AF-A0A7V3EKB5-F1
#
_entry.id   AF-A0A7V3EKB5-F1
#
_cell.length_a   1.000
_cell.length_b   1.000
_cell.length_c   1.000
_cell.angle_alpha   90.00
_cell.angle_beta   90.00
_cell.angle_gamma   90.00
#
_symmetry.space_group_name_H-M   'P 1'
#
loop_
_entity.id
_entity.type
_entity.pdbx_description
1 polymer ?
#
loop_
_entity_poly.entity_id
_entity_poly.type
_entity_poly.pdbx_seq_one_letter_code
_entity_poly.pdbx_strand_id
1 'polypeptide(L)'
;MIETQDRQHEERYKNRWYGKYRAFVRDNNDPERLGRCRLEIPAVLGIGKENWSEWAWPCFAYGGNEDIGVFLIPEEGASVWAEFEGGIVQYPIWSGVWLAKTNPGEQPEESKRLCSDPTCTDCEDKLEHKPDRRDDLE
;
A
#
# COMPACT_ATOMS: atom_id res chain seq x y z
N MET A 1 -10.79 -35.38 16.96
CA MET A 1 -9.90 -34.28 17.42
C MET A 1 -9.43 -33.40 16.27
N ILE A 2 -9.27 -33.92 15.04
CA ILE A 2 -9.02 -33.12 13.83
C ILE A 2 -10.26 -32.29 13.43
N GLU A 3 -11.45 -32.89 13.40
CA GLU A 3 -12.71 -32.20 13.01
C GLU A 3 -13.09 -31.00 13.90
N THR A 4 -12.78 -31.05 15.20
CA THR A 4 -13.04 -29.92 16.11
C THR A 4 -12.09 -28.75 15.87
N GLN A 5 -10.88 -29.05 15.42
CA GLN A 5 -9.84 -28.06 15.15
C GLN A 5 -10.12 -27.35 13.81
N ASP A 6 -10.57 -28.09 12.79
CA ASP A 6 -10.98 -27.55 11.50
C ASP A 6 -12.21 -26.63 11.63
N ARG A 7 -13.21 -27.04 12.43
CA ARG A 7 -14.40 -26.20 12.65
C ARG A 7 -14.10 -24.92 13.44
N GLN A 8 -13.15 -24.97 14.37
CA GLN A 8 -12.66 -23.78 15.07
C GLN A 8 -11.84 -22.87 14.15
N HIS A 9 -11.12 -23.46 13.19
CA HIS A 9 -10.39 -22.73 12.17
C HIS A 9 -11.34 -22.00 11.24
N GLU A 10 -12.31 -22.67 10.63
CA GLU A 10 -13.29 -22.03 9.73
C GLU A 10 -14.04 -20.86 10.39
N GLU A 11 -14.53 -21.04 11.62
CA GLU A 11 -15.23 -19.99 12.36
C GLU A 11 -14.33 -18.77 12.67
N ARG A 12 -13.01 -18.96 12.84
CA ARG A 12 -12.06 -17.87 13.08
C ARG A 12 -11.83 -16.99 11.86
N TYR A 13 -11.90 -17.55 10.65
CA TYR A 13 -11.67 -16.85 9.38
C TYR A 13 -12.96 -16.40 8.69
N LYS A 14 -14.11 -16.88 9.19
CA LYS A 14 -15.43 -16.46 8.73
C LYS A 14 -15.59 -14.94 8.88
N ASN A 15 -15.99 -14.28 7.81
CA ASN A 15 -16.17 -12.82 7.73
C ASN A 15 -14.89 -12.01 8.04
N ARG A 16 -13.72 -12.56 7.75
CA ARG A 16 -12.43 -11.86 7.86
C ARG A 16 -11.83 -11.57 6.49
N TRP A 17 -11.16 -10.43 6.40
CA TRP A 17 -10.52 -9.93 5.19
C TRP A 17 -9.01 -9.92 5.39
N TYR A 18 -8.36 -11.01 5.03
CA TYR A 18 -6.91 -11.15 5.11
C TYR A 18 -6.24 -10.73 3.80
N GLY A 19 -4.97 -10.31 3.89
CA GLY A 19 -4.18 -9.88 2.74
C GLY A 19 -4.21 -8.37 2.52
N LYS A 20 -3.61 -7.95 1.40
CA LYS A 20 -3.48 -6.53 1.02
C LYS A 20 -4.50 -6.17 -0.05
N TYR A 21 -5.15 -5.03 0.13
CA TYR A 21 -6.18 -4.51 -0.76
C TYR A 21 -5.74 -3.17 -1.34
N ARG A 22 -6.02 -2.93 -2.63
CA ARG A 22 -5.77 -1.62 -3.22
C ARG A 22 -6.72 -0.60 -2.61
N ALA A 23 -6.15 0.51 -2.17
CA ALA A 23 -6.89 1.59 -1.58
C ALA A 23 -6.36 2.95 -2.02
N PHE A 24 -7.19 3.97 -1.85
CA PHE A 24 -6.85 5.36 -2.12
C PHE A 24 -7.05 6.18 -0.85
N VAL A 25 -6.09 7.05 -0.54
CA VAL A 25 -6.23 8.00 0.55
C VAL A 25 -7.30 9.03 0.18
N ARG A 26 -8.23 9.26 1.09
CA ARG A 26 -9.34 10.20 0.91
C ARG A 26 -9.40 11.29 1.96
N ASP A 27 -8.78 11.06 3.11
CA ASP A 27 -8.60 12.07 4.15
C ASP A 27 -7.35 11.71 4.95
N ASN A 28 -6.40 12.63 5.05
CA ASN A 28 -5.19 12.48 5.85
C ASN A 28 -5.10 13.52 6.99
N ASN A 29 -6.17 14.29 7.23
CA ASN A 29 -6.22 15.31 8.25
C ASN A 29 -6.56 14.71 9.62
N ASP A 30 -5.69 13.83 10.11
CA ASP A 30 -5.84 13.11 11.38
C ASP A 30 -5.87 14.09 12.57
N PRO A 31 -7.00 14.17 13.31
CA PRO A 31 -7.12 15.05 14.47
C PRO A 31 -6.10 14.75 15.58
N GLU A 32 -5.66 13.49 15.71
CA GLU A 32 -4.71 13.06 16.73
C GLU A 32 -3.25 13.14 16.25
N ARG A 33 -3.02 13.46 14.97
CA ARG A 33 -1.69 13.57 14.35
C ARG A 33 -0.82 12.31 14.55
N LEU A 34 -1.45 11.14 14.47
CA LEU A 34 -0.79 9.84 14.57
C LEU A 34 -0.46 9.26 13.18
N GLY A 35 -0.76 9.99 12.11
CA GLY A 35 -0.52 9.56 10.73
C GLY A 35 -1.61 8.64 10.18
N ARG A 36 -2.80 8.69 10.78
CA ARG A 36 -3.93 7.90 10.31
C ARG A 36 -4.53 8.50 9.04
N CYS A 37 -5.10 7.66 8.20
CA CYS A 37 -5.77 8.07 6.97
C CYS A 37 -7.14 7.40 6.84
N ARG A 38 -8.13 8.09 6.27
CA ARG A 38 -9.34 7.43 5.75
C ARG A 38 -9.08 6.95 4.33
N LEU A 39 -9.48 5.71 4.09
CA LEU A 39 -9.22 5.02 2.85
C LEU A 39 -10.52 4.70 2.12
N GLU A 40 -10.52 4.84 0.80
CA GLU A 40 -11.49 4.17 -0.04
C GLU A 40 -10.89 2.81 -0.46
N ILE A 41 -11.59 1.72 -0.13
CA ILE A 41 -11.13 0.34 -0.38
C ILE A 41 -12.18 -0.37 -1.24
N PRO A 42 -12.15 -0.20 -2.58
CA PRO A 42 -13.25 -0.62 -3.46
C PRO A 42 -13.64 -2.10 -3.35
N ALA A 43 -12.65 -2.98 -3.13
CA ALA A 43 -12.87 -4.42 -3.07
C ALA A 43 -13.51 -4.90 -1.74
N VAL A 44 -13.54 -4.06 -0.71
CA VAL A 44 -13.96 -4.45 0.65
C VAL A 44 -15.14 -3.61 1.14
N LEU A 45 -14.99 -2.28 1.08
CA LEU A 45 -15.97 -1.32 1.59
C LEU A 45 -16.86 -0.75 0.49
N GLY A 46 -16.43 -0.84 -0.77
CA GLY A 46 -17.07 -0.19 -1.90
C GLY A 46 -16.46 1.19 -2.20
N ILE A 47 -17.17 1.96 -3.02
CA ILE A 47 -16.74 3.27 -3.53
C ILE A 47 -17.71 4.32 -2.99
N GLY A 48 -17.25 5.55 -2.75
CA GLY A 48 -18.09 6.64 -2.27
C GLY A 48 -17.75 7.03 -0.83
N LYS A 49 -18.11 8.26 -0.46
CA LYS A 49 -17.71 8.90 0.80
C LYS A 49 -18.28 8.19 2.04
N GLU A 50 -19.47 7.63 1.91
CA GLU A 50 -20.15 6.81 2.91
C GLU A 50 -19.46 5.47 3.18
N ASN A 51 -18.63 5.01 2.25
CA ASN A 51 -17.90 3.75 2.30
C ASN A 51 -16.41 3.94 2.64
N TRP A 52 -16.00 5.14 3.02
CA TRP A 52 -14.64 5.35 3.50
C TRP A 52 -14.43 4.59 4.80
N SER A 53 -13.23 4.07 4.99
CA SER A 53 -12.85 3.37 6.20
C SER A 53 -12.89 4.29 7.42
N GLU A 54 -12.93 3.67 8.61
CA GLU A 54 -12.45 4.34 9.82
C GLU A 54 -10.98 4.79 9.64
N TRP A 55 -10.48 5.59 10.59
CA TRP A 55 -9.10 6.04 10.59
C TRP A 55 -8.13 4.83 10.60
N ALA A 56 -7.49 4.59 9.46
CA ALA A 56 -6.56 3.50 9.27
C ALA A 56 -5.22 3.82 9.90
N TRP A 57 -4.70 2.90 10.71
CA TRP A 57 -3.40 3.06 11.35
C TRP A 57 -2.27 2.90 10.33
N PRO A 58 -1.20 3.71 10.45
CA PRO A 58 -0.01 3.50 9.63
C PRO A 58 0.76 2.26 10.09
N CYS A 59 1.23 1.46 9.14
CA CYS A 59 2.30 0.48 9.36
C CYS A 59 3.64 1.11 8.94
N PHE A 60 4.19 1.99 9.78
CA PHE A 60 5.47 2.63 9.49
C PHE A 60 6.63 1.64 9.54
N ALA A 61 7.62 1.86 8.66
CA ALA A 61 8.79 0.99 8.55
C ALA A 61 9.79 1.12 9.70
N TYR A 62 9.84 2.29 10.36
CA TYR A 62 10.80 2.57 11.43
C TYR A 62 10.28 3.66 12.36
N GLY A 63 10.40 3.44 13.67
CA GLY A 63 10.08 4.41 14.71
C GLY A 63 9.48 3.77 15.97
N GLY A 64 8.75 4.57 16.76
CA GLY A 64 8.04 4.11 17.96
C GLY A 64 8.74 4.42 19.29
N ASN A 65 9.90 5.09 19.24
CA ASN A 65 10.59 5.64 20.40
C ASN A 65 10.65 7.17 20.29
N GLU A 66 10.93 7.84 21.41
CA GLU A 66 11.09 9.30 21.47
C GLU A 66 12.14 9.79 20.46
N ASP A 67 11.76 10.77 19.63
CA ASP A 67 12.59 11.41 18.59
C ASP A 67 13.31 10.45 17.62
N ILE A 68 12.76 9.25 17.42
CA ILE A 68 13.31 8.24 16.51
C ILE A 68 12.18 7.71 15.61
N GLY A 69 12.31 7.94 14.30
CA GLY A 69 11.40 7.33 13.33
C GLY A 69 11.34 8.03 11.98
N VAL A 70 10.53 7.47 11.09
CA VAL A 70 10.15 8.06 9.81
C VAL A 70 8.66 8.35 9.86
N PHE A 71 8.29 9.62 9.75
CA PHE A 71 6.90 10.07 9.72
C PHE A 71 6.57 10.66 8.35
N LEU A 72 6.09 9.79 7.45
CA LEU A 72 5.73 10.15 6.07
C LEU A 72 4.29 9.72 5.82
N ILE A 73 3.41 10.70 5.59
CA ILE A 73 1.98 10.47 5.36
C ILE A 73 1.67 10.77 3.90
N PRO A 74 1.07 9.83 3.15
CA PRO A 74 0.66 10.09 1.78
C PRO A 74 -0.40 11.19 1.68
N GLU A 75 -0.38 11.93 0.58
CA GLU A 75 -1.36 12.97 0.28
C GLU A 75 -2.73 12.37 -0.08
N GLU A 76 -3.79 13.19 -0.01
CA GLU A 76 -5.10 12.81 -0.53
C GLU A 76 -5.01 12.42 -2.02
N GLY A 77 -5.63 11.31 -2.39
CA GLY A 77 -5.55 10.72 -3.72
C GLY A 77 -4.39 9.74 -3.92
N ALA A 78 -3.44 9.65 -2.97
CA ALA A 78 -2.36 8.67 -3.05
C ALA A 78 -2.89 7.23 -3.02
N SER A 79 -2.18 6.34 -3.71
CA SER A 79 -2.49 4.92 -3.80
C SER A 79 -1.69 4.12 -2.76
N VAL A 80 -2.40 3.47 -1.82
CA VAL A 80 -1.81 2.72 -0.70
C VAL A 80 -2.34 1.30 -0.64
N TRP A 81 -1.64 0.40 0.04
CA TRP A 81 -2.21 -0.89 0.42
C TRP A 81 -2.96 -0.76 1.73
N ALA A 82 -4.15 -1.34 1.77
CA ALA A 82 -4.95 -1.49 2.97
C ALA A 82 -4.89 -2.93 3.49
N GLU A 83 -4.85 -3.06 4.79
CA GLU A 83 -4.93 -4.30 5.56
C GLU A 83 -5.89 -4.10 6.73
N PHE A 84 -6.19 -5.17 7.46
CA PHE A 84 -7.12 -5.13 8.58
C PHE A 84 -6.55 -5.93 9.75
N GLU A 85 -6.45 -5.33 10.94
CA GLU A 85 -5.99 -6.03 12.14
C GLU A 85 -6.86 -7.26 12.38
N GLY A 86 -6.25 -8.45 12.41
CA GLY A 86 -6.99 -9.71 12.56
C GLY A 86 -8.01 -10.00 11.44
N GLY A 87 -7.94 -9.29 10.31
CA GLY A 87 -8.92 -9.36 9.22
C GLY A 87 -10.24 -8.65 9.52
N ILE A 88 -10.29 -7.77 10.52
CA ILE A 88 -11.50 -7.07 10.96
C ILE A 88 -11.61 -5.72 10.26
N VAL A 89 -12.63 -5.53 9.43
CA VAL A 89 -12.79 -4.32 8.58
C VAL A 89 -12.83 -3.02 9.39
N GLN A 90 -13.30 -3.05 10.63
CA GLN A 90 -13.35 -1.91 11.55
C GLN A 90 -11.98 -1.46 12.06
N TYR A 91 -10.92 -2.25 11.88
CA TYR A 91 -9.56 -1.94 12.30
C TYR A 91 -8.62 -1.88 11.08
N PRO A 92 -8.78 -0.87 10.20
CA PRO A 92 -7.97 -0.75 9.00
C PRO A 92 -6.53 -0.32 9.33
N ILE A 93 -5.61 -0.78 8.50
CA ILE A 93 -4.20 -0.40 8.47
C ILE A 93 -3.88 0.05 7.05
N TRP A 94 -3.08 1.11 6.88
CA TRP A 94 -2.46 1.42 5.60
C TRP A 94 -0.95 1.14 5.63
N SER A 95 -0.43 0.59 4.55
CA SER A 95 0.99 0.26 4.42
C SER A 95 1.49 0.46 3.00
N GLY A 96 2.66 1.11 2.88
CA GLY A 96 3.31 1.35 1.59
C GLY A 96 2.43 2.09 0.56
N VAL A 97 2.96 2.17 -0.66
CA VAL A 97 2.27 2.78 -1.80
C VAL A 97 2.32 1.83 -2.99
N TRP A 98 1.35 1.96 -3.90
CA TRP A 98 1.38 1.32 -5.21
C TRP A 98 1.17 2.37 -6.30
N LEU A 99 1.74 2.12 -7.48
CA LEU A 99 1.72 3.07 -8.58
C LEU A 99 0.86 2.49 -9.71
N ALA A 100 -0.18 3.22 -10.09
CA ALA A 100 -1.21 2.77 -11.02
C ALA A 100 -1.01 3.30 -12.44
N LYS A 101 -0.13 4.31 -12.64
CA LYS A 101 -0.06 5.13 -13.86
C LYS A 101 -1.43 5.74 -14.25
N THR A 102 -2.35 5.85 -13.30
CA THR A 102 -3.71 6.41 -13.47
C THR A 102 -3.93 7.50 -12.44
N ASN A 103 -4.96 8.32 -12.62
CA ASN A 103 -5.43 9.24 -11.58
C ASN A 103 -6.73 8.68 -10.96
N PRO A 104 -6.77 8.36 -9.65
CA PRO A 104 -5.68 8.41 -8.66
C PRO A 104 -4.65 7.27 -8.83
N GLY A 105 -3.43 7.47 -8.29
CA GLY A 105 -2.30 6.51 -8.38
C GLY A 105 -1.19 6.86 -9.38
N GLU A 106 -0.88 8.15 -9.50
CA GLU A 106 0.15 8.64 -10.43
C GLU A 106 1.55 8.17 -10.04
N GLN A 107 2.44 8.14 -11.03
CA GLN A 107 3.86 7.81 -10.87
C GLN A 107 4.66 9.08 -10.61
N PRO A 108 5.61 9.09 -9.66
CA PRO A 108 6.59 10.17 -9.54
C PRO A 108 7.48 10.22 -10.80
N GLU A 109 8.02 11.40 -11.12
CA GLU A 109 8.84 11.62 -12.33
C GLU A 109 10.04 10.68 -12.40
N GLU A 110 10.67 10.40 -11.27
CA GLU A 110 11.82 9.50 -11.11
C GLU A 110 11.52 8.07 -11.58
N SER A 111 10.25 7.70 -11.61
CA SER A 111 9.81 6.37 -12.01
C SER A 111 9.28 6.32 -13.46
N LYS A 112 9.16 7.47 -14.12
CA LYS A 112 8.77 7.55 -15.53
C LYS A 112 10.00 7.27 -16.40
N ARG A 113 9.81 6.40 -17.40
CA ARG A 113 10.83 6.17 -18.43
C ARG A 113 10.91 7.37 -19.36
N LEU A 114 12.11 7.70 -19.81
CA LEU A 114 12.32 8.76 -20.80
C LEU A 114 11.86 8.33 -22.21
N CYS A 115 11.66 7.04 -22.43
CA CYS A 115 11.16 6.48 -23.69
C CYS A 115 10.03 5.45 -23.48
N SER A 116 9.21 5.28 -24.52
CA SER A 116 8.08 4.33 -24.50
C SER A 116 8.49 2.88 -24.73
N ASP A 117 9.65 2.64 -25.34
CA ASP A 117 10.13 1.29 -25.68
C ASP A 117 11.03 0.77 -24.54
N PRO A 118 10.67 -0.34 -23.87
CA PRO A 118 11.47 -0.89 -22.78
C PRO A 118 12.86 -1.37 -23.21
N THR A 119 13.09 -1.52 -24.51
CA THR A 119 14.34 -1.98 -25.15
C THR A 119 15.08 -0.88 -25.90
N CYS A 120 14.66 0.38 -25.77
CA CYS A 120 15.28 1.50 -26.46
C CYS A 120 16.79 1.58 -26.20
N THR A 121 17.57 1.60 -27.28
CA THR A 121 19.04 1.59 -27.22
C THR A 121 19.65 2.98 -27.20
N ASP A 122 18.84 4.05 -27.24
CA ASP A 122 19.33 5.38 -27.62
C ASP A 122 19.05 6.47 -26.55
N CYS A 123 18.47 6.10 -25.39
CA CYS A 123 18.15 7.03 -24.30
C CYS A 123 19.00 6.79 -23.03
N GLU A 124 18.94 7.72 -22.07
CA GLU A 124 19.72 7.65 -20.82
C GLU A 124 19.33 6.46 -19.92
N ASP A 125 18.09 5.96 -19.98
CA ASP A 125 17.67 4.70 -19.30
C ASP A 125 18.58 3.51 -19.68
N LYS A 126 19.26 3.59 -20.83
CA LYS A 126 20.27 2.61 -21.27
C LYS A 126 21.51 2.62 -20.38
N LEU A 127 22.02 3.79 -19.97
CA LEU A 127 23.31 3.88 -19.27
C LEU A 127 23.28 3.17 -17.92
N GLU A 128 22.12 3.17 -17.24
CA GLU A 128 21.92 2.46 -15.98
C GLU A 128 21.71 0.95 -16.14
N HIS A 129 21.28 0.48 -17.33
CA HIS A 129 20.98 -0.93 -17.62
C HIS A 129 21.88 -1.54 -18.70
N LYS A 130 23.02 -0.92 -19.03
CA LYS A 130 24.00 -1.54 -19.96
C LYS A 130 24.55 -2.80 -19.30
N PRO A 131 24.56 -3.96 -19.99
CA PRO A 131 25.25 -5.14 -19.48
C PRO A 131 26.72 -4.79 -19.30
N ASP A 132 27.20 -4.88 -18.06
CA ASP A 132 28.61 -4.77 -17.72
C ASP A 132 29.24 -6.16 -17.87
N ARG A 133 30.46 -6.24 -18.41
CA ARG A 133 31.20 -7.51 -18.48
C ARG A 133 31.41 -8.15 -17.10
N ARG A 134 31.24 -7.38 -16.03
CA ARG A 134 31.30 -7.84 -14.64
C ARG A 134 30.03 -8.56 -14.17
N ASP A 135 28.90 -8.38 -14.85
CA ASP A 135 27.61 -9.00 -14.47
C ASP A 135 27.58 -10.49 -14.82
N ASP A 136 28.36 -10.92 -15.81
CA ASP A 136 28.48 -12.32 -16.26
C ASP A 136 29.54 -13.13 -15.47
N LEU A 137 30.10 -12.56 -14.39
CA LEU A 137 31.17 -13.18 -13.60
C LEU A 137 30.71 -13.84 -12.28
N GLU A 138 29.41 -14.04 -12.07
CA GLU A 138 28.85 -14.89 -10.99
C GLU A 138 28.46 -16.30 -11.45
#